data_AF-A0A2V8D243-F1
#
_entry.id   AF-A0A2V8D243-F1
#
_cell.length_a   1.000
_cell.length_b   1.000
_cell.length_c   1.000
_cell.angle_alpha   90.00
_cell.angle_beta   90.00
_cell.angle_gamma   90.00
#
_symmetry.space_group_name_H-M   'P 1'
#
loop_
_entity.id
_entity.type
_entity.pdbx_description
1 polymer ?
#
loop_
_entity_poly.entity_id
_entity_poly.type
_entity_poly.pdbx_seq_one_letter_code
_entity_poly.pdbx_strand_id
1 'polypeptide(L)'
;MLFKTAVTAPQSATRLIVVFTDPDTLRDERIPSLGATITALHGLADQSVAVVLWGNETRAEMELIQYNLCVRHPFVSEHGGGLFGGSSA
;
A
#
# COMPACT_ATOMS: atom_id res chain seq x y z
N MET A 1 46.48 -23.08 -12.00
CA MET A 1 45.03 -23.10 -11.72
C MET A 1 44.59 -21.66 -11.51
N LEU A 2 43.77 -21.09 -12.42
CA LEU A 2 43.21 -19.74 -12.28
C LEU A 2 41.80 -19.85 -11.69
N PHE A 3 41.59 -19.26 -10.51
CA PHE A 3 40.25 -19.09 -9.94
C PHE A 3 39.54 -17.96 -10.69
N LYS A 4 38.53 -18.31 -11.48
CA LYS A 4 37.63 -17.35 -12.11
C LYS A 4 36.62 -16.91 -11.04
N THR A 5 36.87 -15.78 -10.40
CA THR A 5 35.86 -15.12 -9.57
C THR A 5 34.73 -14.68 -10.48
N ALA A 6 33.63 -15.44 -10.49
CA ALA A 6 32.40 -14.99 -11.12
C ALA A 6 31.88 -13.81 -10.30
N VAL A 7 31.98 -12.60 -10.87
CA VAL A 7 31.18 -11.47 -10.40
C VAL A 7 29.74 -11.79 -10.78
N THR A 8 28.97 -12.31 -9.83
CA THR A 8 27.52 -12.42 -9.97
C THR A 8 27.00 -11.02 -10.21
N ALA A 9 26.45 -10.78 -11.40
CA ALA A 9 25.78 -9.52 -11.71
C ALA A 9 24.77 -9.22 -10.59
N PRO A 10 24.61 -7.95 -10.15
CA PRO A 10 23.59 -7.62 -9.17
C PRO A 10 22.26 -8.15 -9.70
N GLN A 11 21.66 -9.05 -8.91
CA GLN A 11 20.33 -9.57 -9.15
C GLN A 11 19.43 -8.37 -9.42
N SER A 12 18.78 -8.31 -10.60
CA SER A 12 17.95 -7.18 -11.00
C SER A 12 17.03 -6.82 -9.85
N ALA A 13 17.29 -5.70 -9.18
CA ALA A 13 16.53 -5.31 -8.00
C ALA A 13 15.06 -5.28 -8.39
N THR A 14 14.24 -6.11 -7.74
CA THR A 14 12.80 -6.10 -7.92
C THR A 14 12.32 -4.68 -7.66
N ARG A 15 11.76 -4.03 -8.68
CA ARG A 15 11.18 -2.70 -8.53
C ARG A 15 9.97 -2.83 -7.62
N LEU A 16 10.09 -2.35 -6.39
CA LEU A 16 8.95 -2.17 -5.51
C LEU A 16 8.27 -0.84 -5.88
N ILE A 17 6.99 -0.90 -6.21
CA ILE A 17 6.17 0.30 -6.40
C ILE A 17 5.26 0.44 -5.19
N VAL A 18 5.26 1.64 -4.61
CA VAL A 18 4.38 2.00 -3.48
C VAL A 18 3.57 3.22 -3.88
N VAL A 19 2.26 3.12 -3.74
CA VAL A 19 1.31 4.22 -3.97
C VAL A 19 0.82 4.69 -2.62
N PHE A 20 1.01 5.99 -2.35
CA PHE A 20 0.42 6.65 -1.20
C PHE A 20 -0.88 7.31 -1.64
N THR A 21 -1.94 7.10 -0.87
CA THR A 21 -3.23 7.72 -1.17
C THR A 21 -3.93 8.16 0.11
N ASP A 22 -4.58 9.30 0.00
CA ASP A 22 -5.54 9.79 0.97
C ASP A 22 -6.81 8.92 0.88
N PRO A 23 -7.31 8.37 2.00
CA PRO A 23 -8.55 7.61 1.99
C PRO A 23 -9.78 8.42 1.57
N ASP A 24 -9.82 9.74 1.78
CA ASP A 24 -10.91 10.60 1.31
C ASP A 24 -10.94 10.66 -0.22
N THR A 25 -9.78 10.63 -0.87
CA THR A 25 -9.69 10.54 -2.33
C THR A 25 -10.32 9.24 -2.86
N LEU A 26 -10.25 8.15 -2.10
CA LEU A 26 -10.83 6.86 -2.48
C LEU A 26 -12.34 6.77 -2.24
N ARG A 27 -12.88 7.70 -1.45
CA ARG A 27 -14.30 7.81 -1.08
C ARG A 27 -15.02 8.93 -1.82
N ASP A 28 -14.32 9.60 -2.73
CA ASP A 28 -14.85 10.71 -3.52
C ASP A 28 -16.13 10.30 -4.27
N GLU A 29 -17.16 11.15 -4.22
CA GLU A 29 -18.47 10.90 -4.82
C GLU A 29 -18.42 10.77 -6.36
N ARG A 30 -17.33 11.24 -6.98
CA ARG A 30 -17.06 11.06 -8.42
C ARG A 30 -16.63 9.63 -8.76
N ILE A 31 -16.26 8.82 -7.77
CA ILE A 31 -15.91 7.42 -7.97
C ILE A 31 -17.21 6.59 -8.02
N PRO A 32 -17.41 5.76 -9.06
CA PRO A 32 -18.71 5.13 -9.32
C PRO A 32 -19.28 4.29 -8.17
N SER A 33 -18.42 3.65 -7.37
CA SER A 33 -18.82 2.92 -6.15
C SER A 33 -17.61 2.50 -5.31
N LEU A 34 -17.84 2.21 -4.04
CA LEU A 34 -16.87 1.56 -3.15
C LEU A 34 -16.35 0.23 -3.73
N GLY A 35 -17.22 -0.54 -4.41
CA GLY A 35 -16.82 -1.79 -5.06
C GLY A 35 -15.82 -1.60 -6.20
N ALA A 36 -15.96 -0.51 -6.97
CA ALA A 36 -14.99 -0.15 -8.01
C ALA A 36 -13.62 0.23 -7.41
N THR A 37 -13.62 0.97 -6.30
CA THR A 37 -12.40 1.29 -5.54
C THR A 37 -11.70 0.02 -5.05
N ILE A 38 -12.43 -0.89 -4.39
CA ILE A 38 -11.87 -2.15 -3.89
C ILE A 38 -11.30 -2.99 -5.04
N THR A 39 -12.00 -3.05 -6.17
CA THR A 39 -11.54 -3.79 -7.37
C THR A 39 -10.21 -3.23 -7.89
N ALA A 40 -10.09 -1.89 -7.97
CA ALA A 40 -8.87 -1.24 -8.41
C ALA A 40 -7.70 -1.49 -7.43
N LEU A 41 -7.97 -1.42 -6.12
CA LEU A 41 -6.97 -1.68 -5.08
C LEU A 41 -6.45 -3.13 -5.13
N HIS A 42 -7.33 -4.11 -5.35
CA HIS A 42 -6.91 -5.50 -5.56
C HIS A 42 -6.09 -5.68 -6.84
N GLY A 43 -6.46 -5.01 -7.93
CA GLY A 43 -5.68 -5.05 -9.17
C GLY A 43 -4.27 -4.47 -9.05
N LEU A 44 -4.04 -3.53 -8.11
CA LEU A 44 -2.70 -3.06 -7.75
C LEU A 44 -1.92 -4.12 -6.95
N ALA A 45 -2.57 -4.79 -6.00
CA ALA A 45 -1.95 -5.86 -5.24
C ALA A 45 -1.50 -7.03 -6.14
N ASP A 46 -2.32 -7.41 -7.13
CA ASP A 46 -1.98 -8.43 -8.14
C ASP A 46 -0.73 -8.07 -8.97
N GLN A 47 -0.45 -6.77 -9.10
CA GLN A 47 0.73 -6.24 -9.79
C GLN A 47 1.92 -6.01 -8.86
N SER A 48 1.86 -6.51 -7.61
CA SER A 48 2.88 -6.26 -6.58
C SER A 48 3.10 -4.77 -6.27
N VAL A 49 2.06 -3.96 -6.43
CA VAL A 49 2.04 -2.54 -6.03
C VAL A 49 1.44 -2.44 -4.63
N ALA A 50 2.22 -1.93 -3.67
CA ALA A 50 1.73 -1.69 -2.33
C ALA A 50 0.92 -0.39 -2.28
N VAL A 51 -0.26 -0.40 -1.66
CA VAL A 51 -1.05 0.80 -1.40
C VAL A 51 -0.98 1.16 0.08
N VAL A 52 -0.37 2.30 0.39
CA VAL A 52 -0.27 2.83 1.75
C VAL A 52 -1.27 3.96 1.91
N LEU A 53 -2.20 3.81 2.85
CA LEU A 53 -3.10 4.90 3.21
C LEU A 53 -2.35 5.93 4.05
N TRP A 54 -2.54 7.21 3.74
CA TRP A 54 -1.97 8.33 4.48
C TRP A 54 -3.00 9.44 4.61
N GLY A 55 -3.25 9.92 5.83
CA GLY A 55 -4.20 11.00 6.06
C GLY A 55 -4.07 11.64 7.44
N ASN A 56 -5.08 12.42 7.81
CA ASN A 56 -5.17 13.09 9.11
C ASN A 56 -5.97 12.28 10.14
N GLU A 57 -6.62 11.22 9.71
CA GLU A 57 -7.39 10.32 10.55
C GLU A 57 -6.52 9.76 11.67
N THR A 58 -7.13 9.55 12.83
CA THR A 58 -6.52 8.86 13.96
C THR A 58 -6.23 7.40 13.61
N ARG A 59 -5.38 6.73 14.39
CA ARG A 59 -5.13 5.29 14.23
C ARG A 59 -6.42 4.45 14.14
N ALA A 60 -7.38 4.70 15.02
CA ALA A 60 -8.62 3.91 15.09
C ALA A 60 -9.50 4.13 13.85
N GLU A 61 -9.58 5.35 13.35
CA GLU A 61 -10.29 5.67 12.10
C GLU A 61 -9.59 5.02 10.91
N MET A 62 -8.26 5.06 10.84
CA MET A 62 -7.48 4.41 9.78
C MET A 62 -7.66 2.89 9.77
N GLU A 63 -7.69 2.23 10.93
CA GLU A 63 -7.95 0.79 11.03
C GLU A 63 -9.35 0.44 10.48
N LEU A 64 -10.36 1.26 10.77
CA LEU A 64 -11.71 1.09 10.22
C LEU A 64 -11.76 1.33 8.71
N ILE A 65 -11.05 2.34 8.22
CA ILE A 65 -10.95 2.65 6.79
C ILE A 65 -10.27 1.50 6.04
N GLN A 66 -9.16 0.98 6.55
CA GLN A 66 -8.48 -0.18 5.97
C GLN A 66 -9.39 -1.38 5.86
N TYR A 67 -10.13 -1.69 6.92
CA TYR A 67 -11.10 -2.78 6.94
C TYR A 67 -12.15 -2.60 5.84
N ASN A 68 -12.73 -1.40 5.72
CA ASN A 68 -13.76 -1.10 4.72
C ASN A 68 -13.24 -1.13 3.27
N LEU A 69 -11.97 -0.79 3.05
CA LEU A 69 -11.33 -0.79 1.73
C LEU A 69 -10.66 -2.12 1.40
N CYS A 70 -10.69 -3.11 2.29
CA CYS A 70 -9.96 -4.38 2.17
C CYS A 70 -8.45 -4.21 1.93
N VAL A 71 -7.85 -3.13 2.47
CA VAL A 71 -6.40 -2.86 2.37
C VAL A 71 -5.70 -3.35 3.63
N ARG A 72 -4.60 -4.11 3.47
CA ARG A 72 -3.84 -4.72 4.58
C ARG A 72 -2.39 -4.22 4.71
N HIS A 73 -1.97 -3.27 3.89
CA HIS A 73 -0.63 -2.71 3.96
C HIS A 73 -0.49 -1.78 5.18
N PRO A 74 0.73 -1.35 5.57
CA PRO A 74 0.89 -0.30 6.57
C PRO A 74 0.12 0.98 6.20
N PHE A 75 -0.19 1.79 7.21
CA PHE A 75 -0.79 3.11 7.02
C PHE A 75 -0.15 4.17 7.91
N VAL A 76 -0.37 5.43 7.54
CA VAL A 76 0.14 6.61 8.25
C VAL A 76 -1.04 7.46 8.72
N SER A 77 -1.07 7.78 10.01
CA SER A 77 -2.13 8.57 10.66
C SER A 77 -1.66 9.99 10.99
N GLU A 78 -2.61 10.86 11.36
CA GLU A 78 -2.35 12.14 12.03
C GLU A 78 -1.26 12.99 11.33
N HIS A 79 -1.37 13.17 10.02
CA HIS A 79 -0.40 13.92 9.19
C HIS A 79 1.03 13.38 9.19
N GLY A 80 1.22 12.10 9.50
CA GLY A 80 2.56 11.52 9.68
C GLY A 80 3.00 11.35 11.13
N GLY A 81 2.15 11.70 12.10
CA GLY A 81 2.43 11.50 13.52
C GLY A 81 2.52 10.03 13.93
N GLY A 82 1.90 9.12 13.19
CA GLY A 82 1.92 7.69 13.46
C GLY A 82 2.10 6.83 12.21
N LEU A 83 2.91 5.77 12.33
CA LEU A 83 3.06 4.71 11.33
C LEU A 83 2.68 3.38 11.98
N PHE A 84 1.73 2.68 11.38
CA PHE A 84 1.22 1.42 11.91
C PHE A 84 1.38 0.31 10.88
N GLY A 85 1.84 -0.86 11.35
CA GLY A 85 1.91 -2.06 10.51
C GLY A 85 0.51 -2.52 10.09
N GLY A 86 0.44 -3.18 8.94
CA GLY A 86 -0.81 -3.76 8.46
C GLY A 86 -1.38 -4.79 9.42
N SER A 87 -2.70 -4.77 9.63
CA SER A 87 -3.37 -5.75 10.49
C SER A 87 -3.50 -7.10 9.78
N SER A 88 -3.03 -8.17 10.43
CA SER A 88 -3.35 -9.55 10.07
C SER A 88 -4.60 -9.96 10.82
N ALA A 89 -5.78 -9.68 10.25
CA ALA A 89 -7.03 -10.32 10.66
C ALA A 89 -7.36 -11.46 9.69
#